data_AF-A0A6H9YK48-F1
#
_entry.id   AF-A0A6H9YK48-F1
#
_cell.length_a   1.000
_cell.length_b   1.000
_cell.length_c   1.000
_cell.angle_alpha   90.00
_cell.angle_beta   90.00
_cell.angle_gamma   90.00
#
_symmetry.space_group_name_H-M   'P 1'
#
loop_
_entity.id
_entity.type
_entity.pdbx_description
1 polymer ?
#
loop_
_entity_poly.entity_id
_entity_poly.type
_entity_poly.pdbx_seq_one_letter_code
_entity_poly.pdbx_strand_id
1 'polypeptide(L)'
;MTSAAHGRAVLALDDVLCDLTPQTLAAVGDRFPAWYRDQAKAAVTQIATGLKNAAEHGTVDHTADMPAADHPGWVRLSVLDSLVRWFAGTADTCLHNPHPSRPQPVASVAWKPDLVVCGTCTHLLGVPADSTADRTCDACGHIVAGLEAGEPIYPFTVVCGVLMHGAGVCASCRYWQTTPTRKDTP
;
A
#
# COMPACT_ATOMS: atom_id res chain seq x y z
N MET A 1 -21.57 5.82 1.54
CA MET A 1 -20.86 7.07 1.94
C MET A 1 -20.86 8.00 0.74
N THR A 2 -21.15 9.29 0.89
CA THR A 2 -21.04 10.24 -0.24
C THR A 2 -19.57 10.47 -0.60
N SER A 3 -19.26 10.79 -1.86
CA SER A 3 -17.89 11.08 -2.30
C SER A 3 -17.20 12.15 -1.43
N ALA A 4 -17.96 13.18 -0.99
CA ALA A 4 -17.43 14.23 -0.12
C ALA A 4 -17.10 13.75 1.31
N ALA A 5 -17.89 12.82 1.87
CA ALA A 5 -17.61 12.26 3.20
C ALA A 5 -16.37 11.36 3.17
N HIS A 6 -16.21 10.59 2.09
CA HIS A 6 -15.03 9.76 1.85
C HIS A 6 -13.75 10.60 1.78
N GLY A 7 -13.73 11.64 0.95
CA GLY A 7 -12.56 12.52 0.82
C GLY A 7 -12.16 13.18 2.15
N ARG A 8 -13.12 13.62 2.98
CA ARG A 8 -12.83 14.14 4.32
C ARG A 8 -12.24 13.10 5.25
N ALA A 9 -12.72 11.85 5.19
CA ALA A 9 -12.17 10.76 6.00
C ALA A 9 -10.72 10.45 5.61
N VAL A 10 -10.41 10.41 4.31
CA VAL A 10 -9.05 10.22 3.81
C VAL A 10 -8.11 11.31 4.31
N LEU A 11 -8.48 12.59 4.18
CA LEU A 11 -7.65 13.71 4.64
C LEU A 11 -7.44 13.70 6.16
N ALA A 12 -8.50 13.47 6.93
CA ALA A 12 -8.38 13.40 8.39
C ALA A 12 -7.49 12.23 8.85
N LEU A 13 -7.48 11.12 8.10
CA LEU A 13 -6.58 10.01 8.39
C LEU A 13 -5.14 10.29 7.96
N ASP A 14 -4.90 11.08 6.91
CA ASP A 14 -3.54 11.49 6.51
C ASP A 14 -2.86 12.31 7.61
N ASP A 15 -3.60 13.28 8.19
CA ASP A 15 -3.13 14.07 9.32
C ASP A 15 -2.79 13.17 10.51
N VAL A 16 -3.70 12.25 10.88
CA VAL A 16 -3.49 11.31 11.98
C VAL A 16 -2.31 10.38 11.73
N LEU A 17 -2.12 9.89 10.51
CA LEU A 17 -1.00 9.01 10.15
C LEU A 17 0.35 9.74 10.27
N CYS A 18 0.41 11.02 9.91
CA CYS A 18 1.64 11.80 10.00
C CYS A 18 2.06 12.08 11.46
N ASP A 19 1.07 12.23 12.35
CA ASP A 19 1.29 12.50 13.78
C ASP A 19 1.30 11.23 14.65
N LEU A 20 1.24 10.06 14.02
CA LEU A 20 1.05 8.80 14.75
C LEU A 20 2.31 8.42 15.51
N THR A 21 2.20 8.35 16.84
CA THR A 21 3.27 7.83 17.70
C THR A 21 3.05 6.34 18.01
N PRO A 22 4.09 5.57 18.35
CA PRO A 22 3.93 4.19 18.84
C PRO A 22 2.98 4.08 20.03
N GLN A 23 2.97 5.08 20.91
CA GLN A 23 2.07 5.15 22.07
C GLN A 23 0.62 5.35 21.65
N THR A 24 0.35 6.25 20.69
CA THR A 24 -0.99 6.45 20.13
C THR A 24 -1.47 5.18 19.44
N LEU A 25 -0.61 4.52 18.66
CA LEU A 25 -0.94 3.26 17.98
C LEU A 25 -1.28 2.15 18.98
N ALA A 26 -0.49 2.01 20.05
CA ALA A 26 -0.77 1.04 21.12
C ALA A 26 -2.12 1.32 21.79
N ALA A 27 -2.39 2.58 22.15
CA ALA A 27 -3.65 2.98 22.78
C ALA A 27 -4.88 2.74 21.88
N VAL A 28 -4.74 2.91 20.56
CA VAL A 28 -5.78 2.56 19.58
C VAL A 28 -5.94 1.04 19.50
N GLY A 29 -4.83 0.30 19.43
CA GLY A 29 -4.83 -1.17 19.40
C GLY A 29 -5.53 -1.79 20.61
N ASP A 30 -5.34 -1.21 21.80
CA ASP A 30 -5.94 -1.68 23.05
C ASP A 30 -7.48 -1.61 23.06
N ARG A 31 -8.07 -0.80 22.16
CA ARG A 31 -9.54 -0.70 22.00
C ARG A 31 -10.15 -1.89 21.27
N PHE A 32 -9.35 -2.70 20.59
CA PHE A 32 -9.82 -3.88 19.88
C PHE A 32 -9.85 -5.10 20.81
N PRO A 33 -10.67 -6.13 20.55
CA PRO A 33 -10.60 -7.39 21.26
C PRO A 33 -9.23 -8.07 21.09
N ALA A 34 -8.78 -8.85 22.08
CA ALA A 34 -7.50 -9.55 22.04
C ALA A 34 -7.36 -10.45 20.79
N TRP A 35 -8.40 -11.21 20.45
CA TRP A 35 -8.40 -12.07 19.25
C TRP A 35 -8.16 -11.29 17.96
N TYR A 36 -8.67 -10.05 17.87
CA TYR A 36 -8.52 -9.21 16.68
C TYR A 36 -7.08 -8.73 16.56
N ARG A 37 -6.49 -8.26 17.67
CA ARG A 37 -5.08 -7.85 17.72
C ARG A 37 -4.14 -9.00 17.33
N ASP A 38 -4.39 -10.19 17.88
CA ASP A 38 -3.57 -11.37 17.59
C ASP A 38 -3.64 -11.72 16.10
N GLN A 39 -4.83 -11.72 15.53
CA GLN A 39 -5.03 -12.02 14.11
C GLN A 39 -4.40 -10.93 13.21
N ALA A 40 -4.55 -9.65 13.54
CA ALA A 40 -3.92 -8.55 12.81
C ALA A 40 -2.38 -8.65 12.88
N LYS A 41 -1.82 -8.95 14.06
CA LYS A 41 -0.38 -9.16 14.25
C LYS A 41 0.13 -10.36 13.45
N ALA A 42 -0.63 -11.45 13.39
CA ALA A 42 -0.29 -12.61 12.56
C ALA A 42 -0.26 -12.24 11.07
N ALA A 43 -1.25 -11.48 10.60
CA ALA A 43 -1.30 -10.99 9.22
C ALA A 43 -0.11 -10.07 8.88
N VAL A 44 0.22 -9.11 9.75
CA VAL A 44 1.40 -8.23 9.58
C VAL A 44 2.69 -9.05 9.53
N THR A 45 2.85 -10.01 10.46
CA THR A 45 4.01 -10.92 10.48
C THR A 45 4.13 -11.72 9.18
N GLN A 46 3.00 -12.20 8.65
CA GLN A 46 2.97 -12.94 7.39
C GLN A 46 3.43 -12.07 6.21
N ILE A 47 2.98 -10.81 6.13
CA ILE A 47 3.43 -9.86 5.10
C ILE A 47 4.93 -9.59 5.23
N ALA A 48 5.38 -9.25 6.44
CA ALA A 48 6.80 -8.96 6.71
C ALA A 48 7.70 -10.16 6.36
N THR A 49 7.28 -11.39 6.70
CA THR A 49 7.99 -12.62 6.34
C THR A 49 8.02 -12.82 4.83
N GLY A 50 6.89 -12.58 4.14
CA GLY A 50 6.82 -12.66 2.68
C GLY A 50 7.76 -11.67 1.99
N LEU A 51 7.81 -10.41 2.46
CA LEU A 51 8.71 -9.39 1.94
C LEU A 51 10.18 -9.73 2.18
N LYS A 52 10.52 -10.23 3.38
CA LYS A 52 11.87 -10.69 3.69
C LYS A 52 12.29 -11.82 2.75
N ASN A 53 11.42 -12.81 2.55
CA ASN A 53 11.69 -13.90 1.61
C ASN A 53 11.87 -13.37 0.18
N ALA A 54 11.02 -12.42 -0.26
CA ALA A 54 11.14 -11.83 -1.59
C ALA A 54 12.47 -11.08 -1.79
N ALA A 55 12.95 -10.37 -0.76
CA ALA A 55 14.26 -9.73 -0.78
C ALA A 55 15.42 -10.75 -0.81
N GLU A 56 15.35 -11.81 0.01
CA GLU A 56 16.37 -12.87 0.04
C GLU A 56 16.51 -13.62 -1.29
N HIS A 57 15.43 -13.71 -2.07
CA HIS A 57 15.42 -14.35 -3.40
C HIS A 57 15.64 -13.36 -4.56
N GLY A 58 15.90 -12.08 -4.28
CA GLY A 58 16.17 -11.06 -5.30
C GLY A 58 14.95 -10.65 -6.12
N THR A 59 13.73 -10.93 -5.64
CA THR A 59 12.47 -10.45 -6.27
C THR A 59 12.17 -9.00 -5.88
N VAL A 60 12.79 -8.51 -4.81
CA VAL A 60 12.69 -7.13 -4.33
C VAL A 60 14.09 -6.58 -4.17
N ASP A 61 14.40 -5.49 -4.88
CA ASP A 61 15.73 -4.87 -4.86
C ASP A 61 16.09 -4.28 -3.50
N HIS A 62 15.11 -3.69 -2.80
CA HIS A 62 15.32 -2.99 -1.55
C HIS A 62 14.05 -2.95 -0.69
N THR A 63 14.22 -3.03 0.62
CA THR A 63 13.18 -2.81 1.63
C THR A 63 13.65 -1.78 2.63
N ALA A 64 12.77 -0.85 3.02
CA ALA A 64 13.04 0.10 4.08
C ALA A 64 11.79 0.39 4.89
N ASP A 65 11.98 0.51 6.21
CA ASP A 65 10.98 1.07 7.10
C ASP A 65 11.01 2.59 6.97
N MET A 66 9.90 3.17 6.50
CA MET A 66 9.76 4.60 6.30
C MET A 66 8.59 5.13 7.13
N PRO A 67 8.78 6.21 7.92
CA PRO A 67 7.67 6.91 8.57
C PRO A 67 6.63 7.35 7.54
N ALA A 68 5.35 7.33 7.91
CA ALA A 68 4.26 7.78 7.03
C ALA A 68 4.55 9.18 6.47
N ALA A 69 5.04 10.11 7.30
CA ALA A 69 5.36 11.48 6.90
C ALA A 69 6.41 11.59 5.77
N ASP A 70 7.30 10.60 5.63
CA ASP A 70 8.38 10.60 4.64
C ASP A 70 7.94 10.04 3.28
N HIS A 71 6.77 9.40 3.20
CA HIS A 71 6.18 9.00 1.92
C HIS A 71 5.57 10.21 1.18
N PRO A 72 5.64 10.26 -0.17
CA PRO A 72 4.94 11.28 -0.93
C PRO A 72 3.43 11.27 -0.67
N GLY A 73 2.82 12.45 -0.63
CA GLY A 73 1.39 12.59 -0.32
C GLY A 73 0.48 11.73 -1.20
N TRP A 74 0.79 11.59 -2.51
CA TRP A 74 -0.01 10.74 -3.41
C TRP A 74 0.01 9.27 -3.01
N VAL A 75 1.12 8.75 -2.48
CA VAL A 75 1.23 7.37 -2.00
C VAL A 75 0.36 7.19 -0.76
N ARG A 76 0.48 8.11 0.21
CA ARG A 76 -0.29 8.05 1.47
C ARG A 76 -1.78 8.12 1.19
N LEU A 77 -2.19 9.08 0.36
CA LEU A 77 -3.59 9.26 -0.01
C LEU A 77 -4.13 8.05 -0.79
N SER A 78 -3.34 7.42 -1.66
CA SER A 78 -3.75 6.20 -2.38
C SER A 78 -3.96 5.01 -1.43
N VAL A 79 -3.03 4.79 -0.49
CA VAL A 79 -3.16 3.75 0.56
C VAL A 79 -4.40 4.00 1.42
N LEU A 80 -4.60 5.26 1.85
CA LEU A 80 -5.73 5.65 2.67
C LEU A 80 -7.06 5.55 1.93
N ASP A 81 -7.10 5.89 0.63
CA ASP A 81 -8.29 5.73 -0.20
C ASP A 81 -8.74 4.26 -0.21
N SER A 82 -7.83 3.32 -0.49
CA SER A 82 -8.10 1.88 -0.46
C SER A 82 -8.52 1.39 0.94
N LEU A 83 -7.84 1.83 2.00
CA LEU A 83 -8.21 1.48 3.38
C LEU A 83 -9.61 1.97 3.74
N VAL A 84 -9.91 3.24 3.50
CA VAL A 84 -11.21 3.84 3.84
C VAL A 84 -12.33 3.16 3.07
N ARG A 85 -12.14 2.88 1.77
CA ARG A 85 -13.15 2.14 0.98
C ARG A 85 -13.39 0.75 1.54
N TRP A 86 -12.32 0.03 1.91
CA TRP A 86 -12.43 -1.31 2.47
C TRP A 86 -13.12 -1.31 3.84
N PHE A 87 -12.71 -0.43 4.76
CA PHE A 87 -13.33 -0.28 6.08
C PHE A 87 -14.79 0.18 6.00
N ALA A 88 -15.13 1.02 5.02
CA ALA A 88 -16.51 1.47 4.79
C ALA A 88 -17.38 0.46 4.02
N GLY A 89 -16.83 -0.67 3.58
CA GLY A 89 -17.54 -1.66 2.77
C GLY A 89 -17.94 -1.16 1.38
N THR A 90 -17.22 -0.17 0.84
CA THR A 90 -17.44 0.39 -0.50
C THR A 90 -16.37 0.00 -1.51
N ALA A 91 -15.37 -0.78 -1.09
CA ALA A 91 -14.45 -1.45 -2.01
C ALA A 91 -15.10 -2.74 -2.53
N ASP A 92 -14.88 -3.02 -3.81
CA ASP A 92 -15.03 -4.37 -4.34
C ASP A 92 -13.98 -5.28 -3.72
N THR A 93 -14.33 -6.56 -3.59
CA THR A 93 -13.43 -7.57 -3.06
C THR A 93 -13.45 -8.85 -3.89
N CYS A 94 -12.40 -9.66 -3.77
CA CYS A 94 -12.41 -10.99 -4.38
C CYS A 94 -13.50 -11.89 -3.75
N LEU A 95 -13.86 -12.99 -4.40
CA LEU A 95 -14.90 -13.91 -3.93
C LEU A 95 -14.65 -14.51 -2.54
N HIS A 96 -13.38 -14.53 -2.08
CA HIS A 96 -13.03 -14.92 -0.71
C HIS A 96 -13.49 -13.89 0.35
N ASN A 97 -14.01 -12.74 -0.08
CA ASN A 97 -14.62 -11.69 0.75
C ASN A 97 -13.73 -11.27 1.94
N PRO A 98 -12.50 -10.77 1.68
CA PRO A 98 -11.68 -10.18 2.72
C PRO A 98 -12.43 -9.04 3.42
N HIS A 99 -12.52 -9.10 4.75
CA HIS A 99 -13.34 -8.17 5.52
C HIS A 99 -12.54 -7.56 6.68
N PRO A 100 -12.68 -6.25 6.96
CA PRO A 100 -11.91 -5.57 8.00
C PRO A 100 -12.08 -6.13 9.41
N SER A 101 -13.24 -6.73 9.71
CA SER A 101 -13.51 -7.41 10.99
C SER A 101 -12.85 -8.79 11.12
N ARG A 102 -12.24 -9.32 10.06
CA ARG A 102 -11.53 -10.61 10.00
C ARG A 102 -10.14 -10.36 9.39
N PRO A 103 -9.24 -9.68 10.13
CA PRO A 103 -8.00 -9.18 9.57
C PRO A 103 -7.17 -10.33 8.99
N GLN A 104 -6.71 -10.15 7.77
CA GLN A 104 -5.84 -11.05 7.04
C GLN A 104 -5.01 -10.21 6.06
N PRO A 105 -3.91 -10.73 5.50
CA PRO A 105 -3.18 -10.02 4.47
C PRO A 105 -4.09 -9.74 3.27
N VAL A 106 -4.17 -8.46 2.92
CA VAL A 106 -4.91 -7.98 1.76
C VAL A 106 -4.03 -7.12 0.87
N ALA A 107 -4.41 -7.01 -0.40
CA ALA A 107 -3.68 -6.26 -1.40
C ALA A 107 -4.61 -5.31 -2.17
N SER A 108 -4.07 -4.18 -2.57
CA SER A 108 -4.69 -3.16 -3.43
C SER A 108 -3.63 -2.55 -4.34
N VAL A 109 -4.04 -1.79 -5.35
CA VAL A 109 -3.12 -1.11 -6.28
C VAL A 109 -3.64 0.26 -6.69
N ALA A 110 -2.74 1.19 -6.99
CA ALA A 110 -3.08 2.57 -7.33
C ALA A 110 -3.96 2.69 -8.59
N TRP A 111 -3.72 1.87 -9.61
CA TRP A 111 -4.51 1.87 -10.86
C TRP A 111 -5.89 1.20 -10.74
N LYS A 112 -6.22 0.62 -9.57
CA LYS A 112 -7.53 -0.01 -9.29
C LYS A 112 -7.90 0.16 -7.81
N PRO A 113 -8.12 1.41 -7.35
CA PRO A 113 -8.17 1.75 -5.93
C PRO A 113 -9.45 1.26 -5.22
N ASP A 114 -10.46 0.88 -5.99
CA ASP A 114 -11.73 0.34 -5.53
C ASP A 114 -11.70 -1.17 -5.28
N LEU A 115 -10.63 -1.89 -5.64
CA LEU A 115 -10.52 -3.33 -5.43
C LEU A 115 -9.52 -3.69 -4.31
N VAL A 116 -10.00 -4.44 -3.31
CA VAL A 116 -9.17 -5.04 -2.25
C VAL A 116 -9.30 -6.56 -2.26
N VAL A 117 -8.19 -7.27 -2.46
CA VAL A 117 -8.17 -8.73 -2.61
C VAL A 117 -7.38 -9.41 -1.50
N CYS A 118 -7.65 -10.67 -1.22
CA CYS A 118 -6.80 -11.49 -0.35
C CYS A 118 -5.49 -11.87 -1.06
N GLY A 119 -4.50 -12.35 -0.28
CA GLY A 119 -3.19 -12.76 -0.81
C GLY A 119 -3.23 -13.79 -1.95
N THR A 120 -4.23 -14.67 -2.01
CA THR A 120 -4.38 -15.67 -3.09
C THR A 120 -4.89 -15.06 -4.41
N CYS A 121 -5.54 -13.90 -4.33
CA CYS A 121 -6.22 -13.25 -5.45
C CYS A 121 -5.46 -12.04 -6.01
N THR A 122 -4.18 -11.87 -5.68
CA THR A 122 -3.34 -10.76 -6.15
C THR A 122 -3.25 -10.67 -7.66
N HIS A 123 -3.40 -11.78 -8.38
CA HIS A 123 -3.46 -11.80 -9.85
C HIS A 123 -4.60 -10.94 -10.43
N LEU A 124 -5.68 -10.68 -9.67
CA LEU A 124 -6.78 -9.81 -10.09
C LEU A 124 -6.42 -8.31 -10.11
N LEU A 125 -5.27 -7.97 -9.53
CA LEU A 125 -4.70 -6.61 -9.55
C LEU A 125 -3.78 -6.40 -10.76
N GLY A 126 -3.46 -7.47 -11.50
CA GLY A 126 -2.59 -7.38 -12.67
C GLY A 126 -3.18 -6.52 -13.78
N VAL A 127 -2.30 -5.78 -14.45
CA VAL A 127 -2.60 -5.11 -15.72
C VAL A 127 -2.14 -6.01 -16.87
N PRO A 128 -2.78 -5.94 -18.05
CA PRO A 128 -2.27 -6.65 -19.21
C PRO A 128 -0.88 -6.15 -19.58
N ALA A 129 0.07 -7.06 -19.78
CA ALA A 129 1.43 -6.73 -20.20
C ALA A 129 1.42 -5.89 -21.49
N ASP A 130 2.36 -4.94 -21.57
CA ASP A 130 2.54 -4.01 -22.70
C ASP A 130 1.35 -3.08 -22.99
N SER A 131 0.33 -3.09 -22.12
CA SER A 131 -0.80 -2.19 -22.23
C SER A 131 -0.40 -0.74 -21.91
N THR A 132 -1.30 0.20 -22.20
CA THR A 132 -1.10 1.59 -21.75
C THR A 132 -1.06 1.66 -20.22
N ALA A 133 -1.91 0.90 -19.52
CA ALA A 133 -1.95 0.88 -18.06
C ALA A 133 -0.63 0.37 -17.46
N ASP A 134 -0.05 -0.70 -18.03
CA ASP A 134 1.24 -1.28 -17.63
C ASP A 134 2.42 -0.32 -17.80
N ARG A 135 2.27 0.70 -18.66
CA ARG A 135 3.29 1.72 -18.91
C ARG A 135 2.95 3.08 -18.30
N THR A 136 1.85 3.22 -17.57
CA THR A 136 1.44 4.51 -17.00
C THR A 136 2.00 4.66 -15.59
N CYS A 137 2.67 5.78 -15.33
CA CYS A 137 3.11 6.17 -14.00
C CYS A 137 1.91 6.54 -13.13
N ASP A 138 1.71 5.86 -12.00
CA ASP A 138 0.61 6.13 -11.07
C ASP A 138 0.70 7.51 -10.39
N ALA A 139 1.88 8.12 -10.39
CA ALA A 139 2.09 9.43 -9.75
C ALA A 139 1.76 10.61 -10.68
N CYS A 140 2.23 10.58 -11.93
CA CYS A 140 2.15 11.71 -12.85
C CYS A 140 1.37 11.43 -14.14
N GLY A 141 0.94 10.18 -14.37
CA GLY A 141 0.22 9.78 -15.58
C GLY A 141 1.09 9.66 -16.83
N HIS A 142 2.41 9.87 -16.73
CA HIS A 142 3.32 9.70 -17.86
C HIS A 142 3.32 8.25 -18.36
N ILE A 143 3.13 8.07 -19.66
CA ILE A 143 3.19 6.75 -20.32
C ILE A 143 4.60 6.55 -20.82
N VAL A 144 5.35 5.66 -20.18
CA VAL A 144 6.74 5.40 -20.53
C VAL A 144 6.87 4.62 -21.85
N ALA A 145 8.00 4.79 -22.54
CA ALA A 145 8.29 4.05 -23.76
C ALA A 145 8.42 2.53 -23.53
N GLY A 146 8.77 2.10 -22.32
CA GLY A 146 8.89 0.69 -21.93
C GLY A 146 10.34 0.29 -21.65
N LEU A 147 10.52 -0.89 -21.07
CA LEU A 147 11.82 -1.41 -20.65
C LEU A 147 12.80 -1.53 -21.83
N GLU A 148 12.34 -2.01 -22.98
CA GLU A 148 13.17 -2.17 -24.19
C GLU A 148 13.72 -0.84 -24.73
N ALA A 149 13.01 0.26 -24.48
CA ALA A 149 13.41 1.61 -24.86
C ALA A 149 14.24 2.32 -23.78
N GLY A 150 14.57 1.63 -22.67
CA GLY A 150 15.33 2.20 -21.55
C GLY A 150 14.50 3.13 -20.64
N GLU A 151 13.17 3.11 -20.75
CA GLU A 151 12.26 3.90 -19.93
C GLU A 151 11.22 2.98 -19.27
N PRO A 152 11.58 2.22 -18.24
CA PRO A 152 10.66 1.29 -17.57
C PRO A 152 9.77 1.98 -16.54
N ILE A 153 8.72 1.27 -16.13
CA ILE A 153 8.03 1.50 -14.86
C ILE A 153 8.82 0.82 -13.74
N TYR A 154 8.96 1.52 -12.61
CA TYR A 154 9.56 1.01 -11.37
C TYR A 154 8.44 0.64 -10.41
N PRO A 155 8.12 -0.66 -10.27
CA PRO A 155 7.09 -1.12 -9.34
C PRO A 155 7.60 -1.03 -7.91
N PHE A 156 6.69 -0.73 -6.97
CA PHE A 156 6.96 -0.79 -5.55
C PHE A 156 5.70 -1.21 -4.78
N THR A 157 5.88 -1.61 -3.52
CA THR A 157 4.79 -1.94 -2.61
C THR A 157 5.00 -1.21 -1.29
N VAL A 158 3.93 -0.59 -0.79
CA VAL A 158 3.87 -0.04 0.57
C VAL A 158 3.03 -0.96 1.44
N VAL A 159 3.49 -1.21 2.65
CA VAL A 159 2.74 -1.99 3.64
C VAL A 159 2.24 -1.06 4.74
N CYS A 160 0.93 -1.04 4.93
CA CYS A 160 0.26 -0.32 6.01
C CYS A 160 -0.62 -1.28 6.80
N GLY A 161 -0.08 -1.79 7.92
CA GLY A 161 -0.76 -2.82 8.72
C GLY A 161 -0.98 -4.10 7.91
N VAL A 162 -2.24 -4.50 7.73
CA VAL A 162 -2.62 -5.71 6.98
C VAL A 162 -2.74 -5.49 5.47
N LEU A 163 -2.60 -4.25 4.99
CA LEU A 163 -2.73 -3.90 3.59
C LEU A 163 -1.35 -3.77 2.92
N MET A 164 -1.18 -4.48 1.82
CA MET A 164 -0.14 -4.22 0.81
C MET A 164 -0.76 -3.36 -0.30
N HIS A 165 -0.09 -2.29 -0.69
CA HIS A 165 -0.54 -1.40 -1.76
C HIS A 165 0.56 -1.29 -2.82
N GLY A 166 0.27 -1.78 -4.03
CA GLY A 166 1.19 -1.73 -5.16
C GLY A 166 1.00 -0.49 -6.02
N ALA A 167 2.09 0.02 -6.59
CA ALA A 167 2.08 1.08 -7.59
C ALA A 167 3.33 0.99 -8.48
N GLY A 168 3.29 1.64 -9.63
CA GLY A 168 4.39 1.76 -10.59
C GLY A 168 4.67 3.23 -10.92
N VAL A 169 5.95 3.63 -10.93
CA VAL A 169 6.36 5.02 -11.21
C VAL A 169 7.41 5.10 -12.30
N CYS A 170 7.44 6.20 -13.04
CA CYS A 170 8.54 6.50 -13.96
C CYS A 170 9.80 6.97 -13.20
N ALA A 171 10.93 7.07 -13.92
CA ALA A 171 12.22 7.44 -13.34
C ALA A 171 12.24 8.80 -12.62
N SER A 172 11.42 9.77 -13.03
CA SER A 172 11.34 11.08 -12.37
C SER A 172 10.52 11.06 -11.08
N CYS A 173 9.64 10.07 -10.90
CA CYS A 173 8.75 9.96 -9.74
C CYS A 173 9.28 9.02 -8.64
N ARG A 174 10.41 8.33 -8.85
CA ARG A 174 11.03 7.42 -7.86
C ARG A 174 12.02 8.08 -6.89
N TYR A 175 12.13 9.40 -6.85
CA TYR A 175 13.14 10.15 -6.07
C TYR A 175 13.18 9.78 -4.56
N TRP A 176 12.04 9.42 -3.98
CA TRP A 176 11.91 9.08 -2.57
C TRP A 176 12.28 7.61 -2.27
N GLN A 177 12.31 6.75 -3.29
CA GLN A 177 12.71 5.34 -3.16
C GLN A 177 14.23 5.17 -3.04
N THR A 178 15.00 6.16 -3.50
CA THR A 178 16.47 6.13 -3.55
C THR A 178 17.13 7.00 -2.48
N THR A 179 16.36 7.67 -1.62
CA THR A 179 16.91 8.54 -0.57
C THR A 179 17.25 7.68 0.66
N PRO A 180 18.49 7.70 1.17
CA PRO A 180 18.83 7.04 2.43
C PRO A 180 17.90 7.52 3.53
N THR A 181 17.36 6.59 4.31
CA THR A 181 16.48 7.00 5.42
C THR A 181 17.29 7.79 6.44
N ARG A 182 16.66 8.71 7.16
CA ARG A 182 17.33 9.62 8.13
C ARG A 182 18.12 8.89 9.24
N LYS A 183 17.97 7.56 9.35
CA LYS A 183 18.76 6.68 10.24
C LYS A 183 20.19 6.41 9.73
N ASP A 184 20.52 6.82 8.51
CA ASP A 184 21.84 6.62 7.89
C ASP A 184 22.76 7.86 8.00
N THR A 185 22.38 8.85 8.81
CA THR A 185 23.26 9.98 9.15
C THR A 185 23.93 9.69 10.50
N PRO A 186 25.28 9.60 10.57
CA PRO A 186 25.99 9.29 11.81
C PRO A 186 25.82 10.34 12.91
#